data_AF-A0A850M5X5-F1
#
_entry.id   AF-A0A850M5X5-F1
#
_cell.length_a   1.000
_cell.length_b   1.000
_cell.length_c   1.000
_cell.angle_alpha   90.00
_cell.angle_beta   90.00
_cell.angle_gamma   90.00
#
_symmetry.space_group_name_H-M   'P 1'
#
loop_
_entity.id
_entity.type
_entity.pdbx_description
1 polymer ?
#
loop_
_entity_poly.entity_id
_entity_poly.type
_entity_poly.pdbx_seq_one_letter_code
_entity_poly.pdbx_strand_id
1 'polypeptide(L)'
;MEDKERQRYILFKIISEGKIEDKQLIRAIWKNLFQLYGDFGTSQTGLWVIEYENNHGIIRTNVQALQMVRTALAVIRKIEDKNCLFVVIGVSGTIKALKKKHLSKLNSGA
;
A
#
# COMPACT_ATOMS: atom_id res chain seq x y z
N MET A 1 -9.89 25.35 15.05
CA MET A 1 -8.67 24.60 14.70
C MET A 1 -9.08 23.58 13.66
N GLU A 2 -8.57 23.70 12.45
CA GLU A 2 -8.80 22.71 11.40
C GLU A 2 -8.18 21.39 11.84
N ASP A 3 -8.99 20.34 11.96
CA ASP A 3 -8.52 19.02 12.40
C ASP A 3 -7.66 18.43 11.28
N LYS A 4 -6.34 18.61 11.38
CA LYS A 4 -5.40 18.13 10.35
C LYS A 4 -5.53 16.63 10.19
N GLU A 5 -5.89 16.20 8.99
CA GLU A 5 -6.09 14.80 8.65
C GLU A 5 -4.84 13.96 9.00
N ARG A 6 -5.00 13.05 9.97
CA ARG A 6 -3.89 12.25 10.50
C ARG A 6 -3.52 11.17 9.49
N GLN A 7 -2.25 11.17 9.09
CA GLN A 7 -1.74 10.22 8.10
C GLN A 7 -1.33 8.87 8.73
N ARG A 8 -1.36 7.83 7.90
CA ARG A 8 -0.84 6.48 8.15
C ARG A 8 -0.03 6.02 6.94
N TYR A 9 1.02 5.29 7.24
CA TYR A 9 1.93 4.72 6.26
C TYR A 9 1.88 3.21 6.39
N ILE A 10 1.61 2.52 5.29
CA ILE A 10 1.48 1.07 5.19
C ILE A 10 2.69 0.56 4.42
N LEU A 11 3.50 -0.28 5.03
CA LEU A 11 4.55 -1.03 4.35
C LEU A 11 3.95 -2.36 3.90
N PHE A 12 4.08 -2.68 2.62
CA PHE A 12 3.65 -3.95 2.06
C PHE A 12 4.78 -4.59 1.25
N LYS A 13 4.65 -5.91 1.05
CA LYS A 13 5.41 -6.70 0.09
C LYS A 13 4.46 -7.34 -0.90
N ILE A 14 4.88 -7.47 -2.15
CA ILE A 14 4.19 -8.25 -3.17
C ILE A 14 4.95 -9.57 -3.38
N ILE A 15 4.21 -10.67 -3.34
CA ILE A 15 4.68 -11.99 -3.79
C ILE A 15 4.03 -12.21 -5.15
N SER A 16 4.81 -12.39 -6.21
CA SER A 16 4.30 -12.50 -7.58
C SER A 16 5.14 -13.45 -8.44
N GLU A 17 4.51 -14.01 -9.46
CA GLU A 17 5.15 -14.90 -10.46
C GLU A 17 6.12 -14.17 -11.41
N GLY A 18 6.30 -12.86 -11.25
CA GLY A 18 7.25 -12.07 -12.02
C GLY A 18 7.35 -10.63 -11.52
N LYS A 19 8.26 -9.87 -12.12
CA LYS A 19 8.46 -8.44 -11.80
C LYS A 19 7.20 -7.65 -12.15
N ILE A 20 6.69 -6.88 -11.19
CA ILE A 20 5.61 -5.91 -11.41
C ILE A 20 6.27 -4.54 -11.51
N GLU A 21 5.91 -3.75 -12.53
CA GLU A 21 6.40 -2.38 -12.69
C GLU A 21 5.56 -1.39 -11.88
N ASP A 22 6.17 -0.29 -11.46
CA ASP A 22 5.54 0.76 -10.64
C ASP A 22 4.22 1.25 -11.25
N LYS A 23 4.20 1.48 -12.56
CA LYS A 23 3.00 1.95 -13.27
C LYS A 23 1.88 0.90 -13.23
N GLN A 24 2.22 -0.38 -13.39
CA GLN A 24 1.25 -1.49 -13.32
C GLN A 24 0.68 -1.61 -11.91
N LEU A 25 1.55 -1.50 -10.90
CA LEU A 25 1.17 -1.51 -9.49
C LEU A 25 0.22 -0.36 -9.15
N ILE A 26 0.62 0.88 -9.46
CA ILE A 26 -0.18 2.08 -9.17
C ILE A 26 -1.55 1.95 -9.83
N ARG A 27 -1.58 1.56 -11.12
CA ARG A 27 -2.84 1.35 -11.85
C ARG A 27 -3.72 0.29 -11.18
N ALA A 28 -3.14 -0.84 -10.77
CA ALA A 28 -3.90 -1.92 -10.13
C ALA A 28 -4.50 -1.50 -8.78
N ILE A 29 -3.74 -0.78 -7.95
CA ILE A 29 -4.22 -0.28 -6.65
C ILE A 29 -5.38 0.67 -6.86
N TRP A 30 -5.23 1.70 -7.71
CA TRP A 30 -6.30 2.67 -7.96
C TRP A 30 -7.52 2.00 -8.56
N LYS A 31 -7.35 1.13 -9.57
CA LYS A 31 -8.46 0.40 -10.20
C LYS A 31 -9.27 -0.39 -9.15
N ASN A 32 -8.60 -1.12 -8.25
CA ASN A 32 -9.30 -1.89 -7.22
C ASN A 32 -9.98 -1.00 -6.19
N LEU A 33 -9.36 0.12 -5.82
CA LEU A 33 -9.96 1.08 -4.89
C LEU A 33 -11.26 1.67 -5.46
N PHE A 34 -11.23 2.10 -6.73
CA PHE A 34 -12.42 2.57 -7.46
C PHE A 34 -13.49 1.47 -7.57
N GLN A 35 -13.10 0.24 -7.89
CA GLN A 35 -14.05 -0.88 -8.02
C GLN A 35 -14.74 -1.24 -6.71
N LEU A 36 -14.03 -1.16 -5.57
CA LEU A 36 -14.60 -1.51 -4.27
C LEU A 36 -15.38 -0.38 -3.61
N TYR A 37 -14.97 0.87 -3.80
CA TYR A 37 -15.48 2.01 -3.03
C TYR A 37 -16.02 3.18 -3.87
N GLY A 38 -15.96 3.06 -5.20
CA GLY A 38 -16.36 4.12 -6.13
C GLY A 38 -15.51 5.37 -6.02
N ASP A 39 -15.90 6.42 -6.74
CA ASP A 39 -15.17 7.69 -6.79
C ASP A 39 -15.21 8.41 -5.44
N PHE A 40 -16.38 8.44 -4.79
CA PHE A 40 -16.54 9.10 -3.49
C PHE A 40 -15.66 8.43 -2.45
N GLY A 41 -15.76 7.11 -2.25
CA GLY A 41 -14.94 6.41 -1.26
C GLY A 41 -13.45 6.52 -1.55
N THR A 42 -13.06 6.46 -2.83
CA THR A 42 -11.67 6.65 -3.26
C THR A 42 -11.15 8.05 -2.91
N SER A 43 -11.95 9.10 -3.12
CA SER A 43 -11.61 10.49 -2.78
C SER A 43 -11.32 10.69 -1.29
N GLN A 44 -11.96 9.91 -0.42
CA GLN A 44 -11.82 9.97 1.02
C GLN A 44 -10.58 9.25 1.54
N THR A 45 -9.75 8.62 0.70
CA THR A 45 -8.63 7.78 1.19
C THR A 45 -7.32 8.52 1.42
N GLY A 46 -7.12 9.65 0.75
CA GLY A 46 -5.83 10.34 0.70
C GLY A 46 -4.69 9.44 0.21
N LEU A 47 -4.99 8.38 -0.56
CA LEU A 47 -4.03 7.36 -0.95
C LEU A 47 -2.91 7.95 -1.81
N TRP A 48 -1.67 7.62 -1.48
CA TRP A 48 -0.51 7.94 -2.30
C TRP A 48 0.55 6.84 -2.19
N VAL A 49 1.02 6.32 -3.33
CA VAL A 49 2.16 5.40 -3.37
C VAL A 49 3.44 6.22 -3.27
N ILE A 50 4.20 6.03 -2.20
CA ILE A 50 5.40 6.82 -1.91
C ILE A 50 6.63 6.22 -2.58
N GLU A 51 6.80 4.91 -2.45
CA GLU A 51 7.94 4.18 -2.98
C GLU A 51 7.50 2.75 -3.30
N TYR A 52 8.13 2.17 -4.31
CA TYR A 52 8.02 0.76 -4.63
C TYR A 52 9.33 0.25 -5.23
N GLU A 53 10.06 -0.58 -4.49
CA GLU A 53 11.35 -1.12 -4.89
C GLU A 53 11.50 -2.55 -4.33
N ASN A 54 12.14 -3.45 -5.08
CA ASN A 54 12.41 -4.83 -4.65
C ASN A 54 11.16 -5.55 -4.09
N ASN A 55 10.02 -5.39 -4.77
CA ASN A 55 8.71 -5.91 -4.39
C ASN A 55 8.18 -5.40 -3.03
N HIS A 56 8.77 -4.38 -2.45
CA HIS A 56 8.29 -3.71 -1.26
C HIS A 56 7.80 -2.31 -1.62
N GLY A 57 6.75 -1.84 -0.97
CA GLY A 57 6.30 -0.47 -1.18
C GLY A 57 5.69 0.15 0.05
N ILE A 58 5.62 1.47 0.04
CA ILE A 58 4.96 2.26 1.08
C ILE A 58 3.80 3.03 0.47
N ILE A 59 2.62 2.87 1.06
CA ILE A 59 1.43 3.67 0.77
C ILE A 59 1.16 4.62 1.93
N ARG A 60 0.93 5.89 1.63
CA ARG A 60 0.30 6.85 2.54
C ARG A 60 -1.22 6.76 2.37
N THR A 61 -1.95 6.90 3.47
CA THR A 61 -3.40 7.09 3.51
C THR A 61 -3.75 7.85 4.78
N ASN A 62 -4.97 8.34 4.92
CA ASN A 62 -5.44 8.86 6.20
C ASN A 62 -5.81 7.73 7.17
N VAL A 63 -5.95 8.07 8.46
CA VAL A 63 -6.25 7.09 9.51
C VAL A 63 -7.65 6.48 9.34
N GLN A 64 -8.60 7.24 8.80
CA GLN A 64 -9.99 6.83 8.59
C GLN A 64 -10.11 5.74 7.51
N ALA A 65 -9.35 5.86 6.42
CA ALA A 65 -9.39 4.94 5.28
C ALA A 65 -8.37 3.80 5.36
N LEU A 66 -7.64 3.67 6.47
CA LEU A 66 -6.64 2.61 6.64
C LEU A 66 -7.18 1.21 6.30
N GLN A 67 -8.39 0.88 6.77
CA GLN A 67 -9.00 -0.43 6.49
C GLN A 67 -9.48 -0.54 5.04
N MET A 68 -9.97 0.54 4.44
CA MET A 68 -10.37 0.55 3.03
C MET A 68 -9.19 0.21 2.13
N VAL A 69 -8.06 0.89 2.35
CA VAL A 69 -6.83 0.66 1.59
C VAL A 69 -6.30 -0.76 1.81
N ARG A 70 -6.26 -1.26 3.06
CA ARG A 70 -5.83 -2.65 3.33
C ARG A 70 -6.70 -3.67 2.59
N THR A 71 -8.01 -3.46 2.58
CA THR A 71 -8.94 -4.33 1.85
C THR A 71 -8.71 -4.27 0.35
N ALA A 72 -8.51 -3.08 -0.20
CA ALA A 72 -8.21 -2.90 -1.62
C ALA A 72 -6.92 -3.64 -2.03
N LEU A 73 -5.88 -3.62 -1.19
CA LEU A 73 -4.66 -4.38 -1.44
C LEU A 73 -4.90 -5.90 -1.37
N ALA A 74 -5.67 -6.37 -0.38
CA ALA A 74 -5.88 -7.79 -0.13
C ALA A 74 -6.70 -8.52 -1.22
N VAL A 75 -7.55 -7.79 -1.94
CA VAL A 75 -8.38 -8.34 -3.02
C VAL A 75 -7.60 -8.50 -4.34
N ILE A 76 -6.49 -7.78 -4.52
CA ILE A 76 -5.67 -7.88 -5.72
C ILE A 76 -5.01 -9.26 -5.77
N ARG A 77 -5.40 -10.09 -6.75
CA ARG A 77 -4.84 -11.43 -7.00
C ARG A 77 -4.03 -11.54 -8.29
N LYS A 78 -4.18 -10.57 -9.19
CA LYS A 78 -3.52 -10.57 -10.50
C LYS A 78 -3.23 -9.13 -10.93
N ILE A 79 -2.01 -8.87 -11.39
CA ILE A 79 -1.61 -7.61 -12.01
C ILE A 79 -1.06 -7.94 -13.39
N GLU A 80 -1.65 -7.35 -14.43
CA GLU A 80 -1.47 -7.78 -15.82
C GLU A 80 -1.73 -9.30 -15.93
N ASP A 81 -0.74 -10.07 -16.38
CA ASP A 81 -0.81 -11.54 -16.49
C ASP A 81 -0.14 -12.33 -15.36
N LYS A 82 0.26 -11.66 -14.28
CA LYS A 82 1.02 -12.28 -13.19
C LYS A 82 0.14 -12.44 -11.95
N ASN A 83 0.03 -13.66 -11.42
CA ASN A 83 -0.61 -13.83 -10.11
C ASN A 83 0.23 -13.15 -9.04
N CYS A 84 -0.45 -12.51 -8.09
CA CYS A 84 0.22 -11.80 -7.00
C CYS A 84 -0.58 -11.83 -5.69
N LEU A 85 0.12 -11.58 -4.60
CA LEU A 85 -0.42 -11.44 -3.26
C LEU A 85 0.24 -10.26 -2.55
N PHE A 86 -0.57 -9.34 -2.05
CA PHE A 86 -0.11 -8.28 -1.16
C PHE A 86 -0.05 -8.78 0.28
N VAL A 87 1.09 -8.55 0.93
CA VAL A 87 1.32 -8.85 2.34
C VAL A 87 1.64 -7.55 3.05
N VAL A 88 0.75 -7.11 3.94
CA VAL A 88 1.00 -5.92 4.79
C VAL A 88 2.00 -6.30 5.88
N ILE A 89 3.17 -5.68 5.86
CA ILE A 89 4.24 -5.92 6.83
C ILE A 89 4.04 -5.09 8.10
N GLY A 90 3.54 -3.86 7.94
CA GLY A 90 3.37 -2.96 9.08
C GLY A 90 2.68 -1.65 8.74
N VAL A 91 2.23 -0.95 9.79
CA VAL A 91 1.60 0.37 9.70
C VAL A 91 2.20 1.30 10.76
N SER A 92 2.37 2.56 10.43
CA SER A 92 2.91 3.59 11.34
C SER A 92 2.32 4.97 11.04
N GLY A 93 2.40 5.87 12.01
CA GLY A 93 2.09 7.30 11.81
C GLY A 93 3.20 8.08 11.10
N THR A 94 4.42 7.53 11.01
CA THR A 94 5.55 8.15 10.28
C THR A 94 6.35 7.11 9.50
N ILE A 95 6.89 7.52 8.35
CA ILE A 95 7.78 6.69 7.52
C ILE A 95 9.02 6.28 8.31
N LYS A 96 9.64 7.20 9.07
CA LYS A 96 10.84 6.92 9.87
C LYS A 96 10.62 5.76 10.86
N ALA A 97 9.52 5.79 11.61
CA ALA A 97 9.20 4.71 12.55
C ALA A 97 8.84 3.41 11.84
N LEU A 98 8.16 3.48 10.69
CA LEU A 98 7.83 2.31 9.87
C LEU A 98 9.10 1.60 9.39
N LYS A 99 10.02 2.35 8.79
CA LYS A 99 11.29 1.81 8.30
C LYS A 99 12.15 1.28 9.44
N LYS A 100 12.28 2.01 10.56
CA LYS A 100 13.04 1.56 11.73
C LYS A 100 12.55 0.21 12.26
N LYS A 101 11.23 0.00 12.34
CA LYS A 101 10.62 -1.21 12.92
C LYS A 101 10.71 -2.44 12.01
N HIS A 102 10.68 -2.24 10.70
CA HIS A 102 10.52 -3.33 9.74
C HIS A 102 11.71 -3.54 8.80
N LEU A 103 12.40 -2.48 8.35
CA LEU A 103 13.57 -2.63 7.46
C LEU A 103 14.82 -3.12 8.19
N SER A 104 14.99 -2.79 9.47
CA SER A 104 16.08 -3.36 10.30
C SER A 104 16.03 -4.89 10.38
N LYS A 105 14.81 -5.46 10.29
CA LYS A 105 14.55 -6.91 10.29
C LYS A 105 14.68 -7.57 8.92
N LEU A 106 14.58 -6.79 7.83
CA LEU A 106 14.72 -7.28 6.46
C LEU A 106 16.19 -7.53 6.08
N ASN A 107 17.13 -6.78 6.67
CA ASN A 107 18.57 -6.90 6.40
C ASN A 107 19.27 -7.95 7.29
N SER A 108 18.57 -8.61 8.21
CA SER A 108 19.13 -9.59 9.15
C SER A 108 18.93 -11.05 8.71
N GLY A 109 18.40 -11.28 7.51
CA GLY A 109 18.12 -12.60 6.95
C GLY A 109 18.71 -12.82 5.55
N ALA A 110 19.76 -12.07 5.19
CA ALA A 110 20.59 -12.31 4.01
C ALA A 110 21.90 -12.97 4.42
#